data_AF-A0A368FJV2-F1
#
_entry.id   AF-A0A368FJV2-F1
#
_cell.length_a   1.000
_cell.length_b   1.000
_cell.length_c   1.000
_cell.angle_alpha   90.00
_cell.angle_beta   90.00
_cell.angle_gamma   90.00
#
_symmetry.space_group_name_H-M   'P 1'
#
loop_
_entity.id
_entity.type
_entity.pdbx_description
1 polymer ?
#
loop_
_entity_poly.entity_id
_entity_poly.type
_entity_poly.pdbx_seq_one_letter_code
_entity_poly.pdbx_strand_id
1 'polypeptide(L)'
;RLGVIYGTPKRTGAQIALTKTSDKLLQVTAPLFSSRLFEFGKDAEDNEVPQALDVGKKVQLTNPLNYYGEDYNTLYVLSNGAIGFEANARTYKAGLFPSGARLIAPFWNRNDLRKGGHVYYREVTKGRVLERGQSEIRYQYDRSVHVKSAVIVTWEKMQPLEGTAALPEENTNTFQAALFITDNGTYANFIYSNIGWTQGAE
;
A
#
# COMPACT_ATOMS: atom_id res chain seq x y z
N ARG A 1 -6.93 -1.84 -14.30
CA ARG A 1 -5.94 -2.37 -13.33
C ARG A 1 -5.20 -1.17 -12.77
N LEU A 2 -5.61 -0.65 -11.62
CA LEU A 2 -4.89 0.44 -10.94
C LEU A 2 -4.19 -0.22 -9.74
N GLY A 3 -2.89 -0.02 -9.60
CA GLY A 3 -2.05 -0.62 -8.57
C GLY A 3 -0.94 -1.46 -9.17
N VAL A 4 0.30 -1.07 -8.90
CA VAL A 4 1.51 -1.77 -9.37
C VAL A 4 2.49 -1.97 -8.21
N ILE A 5 3.15 -3.13 -8.20
CA ILE A 5 4.15 -3.51 -7.19
C ILE A 5 5.50 -3.62 -7.91
N TYR A 6 6.47 -2.81 -7.51
CA TYR A 6 7.76 -2.73 -8.20
C TYR A 6 8.93 -3.17 -7.33
N GLY A 7 9.62 -4.26 -7.69
CA GLY A 7 10.86 -4.66 -7.04
C GLY A 7 11.60 -5.71 -7.87
N THR A 8 12.93 -5.59 -7.96
CA THR A 8 13.79 -6.60 -8.60
C THR A 8 14.32 -7.59 -7.57
N PRO A 9 14.13 -8.91 -7.75
CA PRO A 9 14.79 -9.92 -6.93
C PRO A 9 16.32 -9.80 -7.05
N LYS A 10 17.06 -9.97 -5.94
CA LYS A 10 18.53 -10.11 -5.99
C LYS A 10 18.87 -11.36 -6.82
N ARG A 11 19.49 -11.18 -7.99
CA ARG A 11 20.15 -12.27 -8.73
C ARG A 11 21.59 -12.39 -8.23
N THR A 12 21.85 -13.33 -7.33
CA THR A 12 23.21 -13.85 -7.14
C THR A 12 23.49 -14.86 -8.25
N GLY A 13 24.56 -14.64 -9.01
CA GLY A 13 24.93 -15.47 -10.14
C GLY A 13 25.38 -16.86 -9.71
N ALA A 14 24.59 -17.87 -10.01
CA ALA A 14 25.03 -19.24 -10.28
C ALA A 14 23.91 -19.94 -11.08
N GLN A 15 24.26 -20.42 -12.26
CA GLN A 15 23.36 -21.13 -13.16
C GLN A 15 23.24 -22.59 -12.66
N ILE A 16 22.21 -22.90 -11.86
CA ILE A 16 21.92 -24.27 -11.41
C ILE A 16 20.41 -24.49 -11.34
N ALA A 17 19.93 -25.45 -12.14
CA ALA A 17 18.68 -26.21 -12.08
C ALA A 17 17.36 -25.45 -11.83
N LEU A 18 16.36 -25.73 -12.68
CA LEU A 18 14.94 -25.47 -12.44
C LEU A 18 14.47 -26.23 -11.19
N THR A 19 14.74 -25.65 -10.03
CA THR A 19 14.23 -26.09 -8.74
C THR A 19 13.30 -25.00 -8.22
N LYS A 20 12.00 -25.25 -8.44
CA LYS A 20 10.83 -24.79 -7.67
C LYS A 20 11.16 -23.73 -6.61
N THR A 21 11.34 -22.48 -7.02
CA THR A 21 11.62 -21.38 -6.08
C THR A 21 10.32 -20.98 -5.41
N SER A 22 10.31 -21.08 -4.10
CA SER A 22 9.17 -21.09 -3.20
C SER A 22 8.28 -19.84 -3.28
N ASP A 23 6.98 -20.07 -3.11
CA ASP A 23 5.88 -19.11 -2.92
C ASP A 23 6.16 -17.94 -1.95
N LYS A 24 6.95 -16.93 -2.35
CA LYS A 24 7.17 -15.68 -1.57
C LYS A 24 7.07 -14.42 -2.44
N LEU A 25 6.08 -14.37 -3.32
CA LEU A 25 5.73 -13.17 -4.08
C LEU A 25 4.64 -12.40 -3.34
N LEU A 26 4.69 -11.07 -3.39
CA LEU A 26 3.59 -10.24 -2.88
C LEU A 26 2.41 -10.36 -3.85
N GLN A 27 1.28 -10.89 -3.38
CA GLN A 27 0.14 -11.23 -4.23
C GLN A 27 -0.97 -10.18 -4.13
N VAL A 28 -1.51 -9.70 -5.25
CA VAL A 28 -2.59 -8.69 -5.26
C VAL A 28 -3.96 -9.36 -5.14
N THR A 29 -4.68 -9.11 -4.06
CA THR A 29 -6.07 -9.55 -3.89
C THR A 29 -7.07 -8.50 -4.42
N ALA A 30 -8.24 -8.96 -4.87
CA ALA A 30 -9.40 -8.13 -5.19
C ALA A 30 -10.47 -8.35 -4.09
N PRO A 31 -11.11 -7.28 -3.59
CA PRO A 31 -12.09 -7.39 -2.50
C PRO A 31 -13.37 -8.13 -2.96
N LEU A 32 -13.86 -9.04 -2.13
CA LEU A 32 -14.98 -9.95 -2.47
C LEU A 32 -16.37 -9.41 -2.16
N PHE A 33 -16.47 -8.55 -1.16
CA PHE A 33 -17.70 -7.85 -0.82
C PHE A 33 -17.47 -6.39 -1.22
N SER A 34 -18.46 -5.81 -1.91
CA SER A 34 -18.54 -4.42 -2.43
C SER A 34 -17.39 -3.52 -2.00
N SER A 35 -16.73 -2.82 -2.93
CA SER A 35 -15.66 -1.78 -2.85
C SER A 35 -15.63 -0.85 -1.61
N ARG A 36 -15.76 -1.39 -0.42
CA ARG A 36 -15.85 -0.71 0.85
C ARG A 36 -14.47 -0.78 1.46
N LEU A 37 -13.92 0.40 1.62
CA LEU A 37 -12.76 0.65 2.44
C LEU A 37 -12.96 -0.05 3.79
N PHE A 38 -11.90 -0.62 4.33
CA PHE A 38 -11.82 -0.87 5.77
C PHE A 38 -12.04 0.44 6.51
N GLU A 39 -12.67 0.38 7.69
CA GLU A 39 -12.80 1.55 8.57
C GLU A 39 -11.46 2.25 8.70
N PHE A 40 -11.45 3.58 8.67
CA PHE A 40 -10.23 4.38 8.68
C PHE A 40 -10.49 5.73 9.33
N GLY A 41 -9.42 6.48 9.57
CA GLY A 41 -9.47 7.79 10.19
C GLY A 41 -9.44 7.73 11.71
N LYS A 42 -9.66 8.88 12.35
CA LYS A 42 -9.49 9.04 13.80
C LYS A 42 -10.43 8.17 14.62
N ASP A 43 -11.67 8.00 14.16
CA ASP A 43 -12.68 7.16 14.83
C ASP A 43 -12.30 5.67 14.82
N ALA A 44 -11.48 5.28 13.85
CA ALA A 44 -10.92 3.94 13.76
C ALA A 44 -9.51 3.84 14.36
N GLU A 45 -9.12 4.85 15.16
CA GLU A 45 -7.85 4.99 15.88
C GLU A 45 -6.61 5.00 14.98
N ASP A 46 -6.76 5.48 13.74
CA ASP A 46 -5.62 5.59 12.84
C ASP A 46 -4.65 6.70 13.25
N ASN A 47 -3.37 6.44 12.97
CA ASN A 47 -2.38 7.49 12.94
C ASN A 47 -2.49 8.26 11.63
N GLU A 48 -2.02 9.50 11.64
CA GLU A 48 -2.05 10.37 10.46
C GLU A 48 -0.63 10.79 10.05
N VAL A 49 -0.37 10.82 8.74
CA VAL A 49 0.84 11.42 8.19
C VAL A 49 0.77 12.94 8.36
N PRO A 50 1.89 13.64 8.66
CA PRO A 50 1.87 15.10 8.79
C PRO A 50 1.29 15.81 7.56
N GLN A 51 0.58 16.91 7.79
CA GLN A 51 0.00 17.76 6.75
C GLN A 51 1.09 18.59 6.08
N ALA A 52 1.83 17.98 5.15
CA ALA A 52 2.98 18.57 4.46
C ALA A 52 3.14 18.01 3.03
N LEU A 53 3.93 18.71 2.21
CA LEU A 53 4.30 18.26 0.87
C LEU A 53 5.44 17.22 0.92
N ASP A 54 5.37 16.20 0.07
CA ASP A 54 6.44 15.21 -0.13
C ASP A 54 6.94 14.58 1.19
N VAL A 55 5.99 14.27 2.08
CA VAL A 55 6.25 13.72 3.40
C VAL A 55 6.00 12.22 3.43
N GLY A 56 6.78 11.52 4.26
CA GLY A 56 6.58 10.12 4.59
C GLY A 56 6.80 9.83 6.06
N LYS A 57 5.98 8.94 6.62
CA LYS A 57 6.02 8.56 8.04
C LYS A 57 6.60 7.15 8.20
N LYS A 58 7.63 7.02 9.04
CA LYS A 58 8.20 5.73 9.44
C LYS A 58 7.21 5.00 10.34
N VAL A 59 6.90 3.75 10.04
CA VAL A 59 6.06 2.88 10.86
C VAL A 59 6.86 1.64 11.23
N GLN A 60 6.93 1.35 12.52
CA GLN A 60 7.52 0.12 13.04
C GLN A 60 6.42 -0.94 13.08
N LEU A 61 6.68 -2.10 12.49
CA LEU A 61 5.72 -3.20 12.46
C LEU A 61 5.93 -4.14 13.65
N THR A 62 4.81 -4.71 14.11
CA THR A 62 4.76 -5.79 15.09
C THR A 62 5.18 -7.11 14.46
N ASN A 63 4.68 -7.39 13.25
CA ASN A 63 5.10 -8.53 12.45
C ASN A 63 5.87 -8.06 11.20
N PRO A 64 7.02 -8.69 10.86
CA PRO A 64 7.74 -8.35 9.64
C PRO A 64 6.89 -8.61 8.39
N LEU A 65 6.92 -7.66 7.45
CA LEU A 65 6.29 -7.78 6.15
C LEU A 65 7.28 -8.36 5.13
N ASN A 66 6.88 -9.40 4.40
CA ASN A 66 7.73 -10.00 3.38
C ASN A 66 7.52 -9.33 2.01
N TYR A 67 8.58 -8.74 1.47
CA TYR A 67 8.57 -8.06 0.19
C TYR A 67 9.65 -8.65 -0.73
N TYR A 68 9.21 -9.41 -1.75
CA TYR A 68 10.10 -10.15 -2.68
C TYR A 68 11.17 -10.99 -1.97
N GLY A 69 10.77 -11.71 -0.92
CA GLY A 69 11.64 -12.63 -0.19
C GLY A 69 12.47 -11.97 0.93
N GLU A 70 12.45 -10.65 1.06
CA GLU A 70 13.13 -9.91 2.13
C GLU A 70 12.10 -9.46 3.18
N ASP A 71 12.42 -9.61 4.47
CA ASP A 71 11.54 -9.22 5.56
C ASP A 71 11.83 -7.80 6.04
N TYR A 72 10.79 -6.98 6.19
CA TYR A 72 10.88 -5.60 6.64
C TYR A 72 10.11 -5.40 7.93
N ASN A 73 10.81 -4.95 8.98
CA ASN A 73 10.21 -4.55 10.26
C ASN A 73 9.75 -3.08 10.25
N THR A 74 10.03 -2.37 9.17
CA THR A 74 9.73 -0.95 9.03
C THR A 74 9.19 -0.69 7.64
N LEU A 75 8.18 0.18 7.56
CA LEU A 75 7.70 0.74 6.32
C LEU A 75 7.65 2.27 6.39
N TYR A 76 7.48 2.90 5.24
CA TYR A 76 7.26 4.34 5.09
C TYR A 76 5.94 4.57 4.38
N VAL A 77 4.97 5.15 5.08
CA VAL A 77 3.71 5.59 4.48
C VAL A 77 3.94 6.94 3.82
N LEU A 78 3.78 7.02 2.50
CA LEU A 78 4.09 8.20 1.70
C LEU A 78 2.82 8.95 1.34
N SER A 79 2.85 10.28 1.46
CA SER A 79 1.76 11.17 1.03
C SER A 79 1.41 11.00 -0.46
N ASN A 80 2.35 10.56 -1.28
CA ASN A 80 2.24 10.42 -2.73
C ASN A 80 1.57 9.11 -3.20
N GLY A 81 0.87 8.39 -2.31
CA GLY A 81 0.09 7.22 -2.68
C GLY A 81 0.88 5.92 -2.79
N ALA A 82 1.97 5.80 -2.03
CA ALA A 82 2.77 4.58 -1.96
C ALA A 82 3.23 4.24 -0.53
N ILE A 83 3.60 2.97 -0.35
CA ILE A 83 4.24 2.44 0.84
C ILE A 83 5.66 2.01 0.43
N GLY A 84 6.67 2.61 1.05
CA GLY A 84 8.07 2.32 0.77
C GLY A 84 8.73 1.47 1.83
N PHE A 85 9.79 0.77 1.43
CA PHE A 85 10.59 -0.08 2.33
C PHE A 85 11.96 0.51 2.68
N GLU A 86 12.32 1.63 2.04
CA GLU A 86 13.59 2.31 2.23
C GLU A 86 13.37 3.81 2.53
N ALA A 87 14.25 4.40 3.34
CA ALA A 87 14.09 5.79 3.79
C ALA A 87 14.21 6.82 2.64
N ASN A 88 14.96 6.48 1.60
CA ASN A 88 15.16 7.28 0.39
C ASN A 88 13.89 7.37 -0.49
N ALA A 89 12.87 6.55 -0.24
CA ALA A 89 11.64 6.52 -1.01
C ALA A 89 10.70 7.70 -0.72
N ARG A 90 11.00 8.53 0.29
CA ARG A 90 10.09 9.59 0.76
C ARG A 90 9.90 10.75 -0.22
N THR A 91 10.84 10.98 -1.12
CA THR A 91 10.78 12.09 -2.07
C THR A 91 10.06 11.66 -3.35
N TYR A 92 9.07 12.44 -3.79
CA TYR A 92 8.40 12.21 -5.06
C TYR A 92 9.37 12.25 -6.24
N LYS A 93 9.17 11.35 -7.21
CA LYS A 93 9.87 11.33 -8.49
C LYS A 93 8.85 10.98 -9.57
N ALA A 94 8.78 11.82 -10.60
CA ALA A 94 8.04 11.49 -11.83
C ALA A 94 8.87 10.52 -12.70
N GLY A 95 8.20 9.71 -13.50
CA GLY A 95 8.79 8.61 -14.25
C GLY A 95 9.46 7.58 -13.34
N LEU A 96 8.96 7.37 -12.13
CA LEU A 96 9.60 6.45 -11.19
C LEU A 96 9.46 5.01 -11.68
N PHE A 97 8.49 4.71 -12.52
CA PHE A 97 8.24 3.35 -12.93
C PHE A 97 8.52 3.08 -14.42
N PRO A 98 9.14 1.93 -14.76
CA PRO A 98 9.69 0.90 -13.86
C PRO A 98 11.05 1.31 -13.26
N SER A 99 11.22 1.17 -11.94
CA SER A 99 12.52 1.34 -11.25
C SER A 99 12.83 0.21 -10.26
N GLY A 100 14.05 0.21 -9.74
CA GLY A 100 14.46 -0.65 -8.62
C GLY A 100 13.98 -0.16 -7.24
N ALA A 101 13.14 0.87 -7.18
CA ALA A 101 12.60 1.38 -5.92
C ALA A 101 11.69 0.33 -5.28
N ARG A 102 11.89 0.05 -4.00
CA ARG A 102 11.09 -0.94 -3.26
C ARG A 102 9.84 -0.27 -2.73
N LEU A 103 8.76 -0.37 -3.51
CA LEU A 103 7.49 0.31 -3.25
C LEU A 103 6.29 -0.61 -3.53
N ILE A 104 5.22 -0.39 -2.77
CA ILE A 104 3.86 -0.78 -3.12
C ILE A 104 3.10 0.50 -3.41
N ALA A 105 2.69 0.70 -4.66
CA ALA A 105 2.02 1.91 -5.11
C ALA A 105 0.65 1.56 -5.70
N PRO A 106 -0.43 1.64 -4.89
CA PRO A 106 -1.78 1.58 -5.42
C PRO A 106 -2.00 2.69 -6.45
N PHE A 107 -1.52 3.90 -6.16
CA PHE A 107 -1.68 5.05 -7.04
C PHE A 107 -0.56 6.06 -6.78
N TRP A 108 0.40 6.20 -7.69
CA TRP A 108 1.52 7.11 -7.48
C TRP A 108 1.25 8.45 -8.13
N ASN A 109 1.13 9.51 -7.32
CA ASN A 109 0.96 10.86 -7.85
C ASN A 109 1.48 11.91 -6.86
N ARG A 110 1.81 13.10 -7.37
CA ARG A 110 2.31 14.19 -6.54
C ARG A 110 1.17 14.91 -5.85
N ASN A 111 0.89 14.49 -4.62
CA ASN A 111 -0.18 15.03 -3.81
C ASN A 111 0.35 16.17 -2.92
N ASP A 112 -0.52 17.14 -2.58
CA ASP A 112 -0.20 18.21 -1.64
C ASP A 112 -1.20 18.24 -0.49
N LEU A 113 -0.83 17.61 0.64
CA LEU A 113 -1.67 17.56 1.84
C LEU A 113 -1.96 18.94 2.43
N ARG A 114 -1.14 19.96 2.13
CA ARG A 114 -1.39 21.34 2.61
C ARG A 114 -2.65 21.94 2.01
N LYS A 115 -3.12 21.42 0.86
CA LYS A 115 -4.37 21.83 0.21
C LYS A 115 -5.59 21.06 0.72
N GLY A 116 -5.38 20.03 1.54
CA GLY A 116 -6.40 19.13 2.03
C GLY A 116 -6.09 17.67 1.69
N GLY A 117 -6.99 16.80 2.12
CA GLY A 117 -6.79 15.36 2.08
C GLY A 117 -5.96 14.85 3.27
N HIS A 118 -6.05 13.56 3.49
CA HIS A 118 -5.47 12.92 4.67
C HIS A 118 -4.87 11.58 4.30
N VAL A 119 -3.79 11.20 4.99
CA VAL A 119 -3.23 9.85 4.88
C VAL A 119 -3.24 9.21 6.24
N TYR A 120 -4.13 8.23 6.39
CA TYR A 120 -4.34 7.48 7.62
C TYR A 120 -3.66 6.12 7.53
N TYR A 121 -3.12 5.65 8.65
CA TYR A 121 -2.53 4.33 8.72
C TYR A 121 -2.63 3.68 10.10
N ARG A 122 -2.73 2.36 10.11
CA ARG A 122 -2.57 1.52 11.30
C ARG A 122 -2.08 0.13 10.97
N GLU A 123 -1.45 -0.52 11.94
CA GLU A 123 -1.31 -1.98 11.94
C GLU A 123 -2.36 -2.57 12.88
N VAL A 124 -3.10 -3.57 12.38
CA VAL A 124 -4.09 -4.34 13.13
C VAL A 124 -3.55 -5.74 13.37
N THR A 125 -3.59 -6.23 14.60
CA THR A 125 -3.04 -7.56 14.98
C THR A 125 -4.11 -8.56 15.41
N LYS A 126 -5.40 -8.18 15.41
CA LYS A 126 -6.53 -9.04 15.81
C LYS A 126 -7.86 -8.52 15.25
N GLY A 127 -8.88 -9.38 15.28
CA GLY A 127 -10.26 -9.02 14.97
C GLY A 127 -10.65 -9.14 13.49
N ARG A 128 -11.79 -8.55 13.14
CA ARG A 128 -12.50 -8.79 11.86
C ARG A 128 -11.69 -8.44 10.62
N VAL A 129 -10.75 -7.51 10.69
CA VAL A 129 -9.86 -7.15 9.57
C VAL A 129 -9.04 -8.36 9.13
N LEU A 130 -8.51 -9.14 10.08
CA LEU A 130 -7.69 -10.32 9.80
C LEU A 130 -8.55 -11.47 9.29
N GLU A 131 -9.72 -11.69 9.89
CA GLU A 131 -10.70 -12.70 9.45
C GLU A 131 -11.16 -12.47 8.01
N ARG A 132 -11.41 -11.20 7.65
CA ARG A 132 -11.72 -10.79 6.28
C ARG A 132 -10.55 -11.07 5.34
N GLY A 133 -9.33 -10.67 5.70
CA GLY A 133 -8.13 -10.95 4.91
C GLY A 133 -7.93 -12.44 4.64
N GLN A 134 -8.08 -13.29 5.66
CA GLN A 134 -8.01 -14.76 5.51
C GLN A 134 -9.06 -15.28 4.54
N SER A 135 -10.31 -14.80 4.66
CA SER A 135 -11.41 -15.22 3.79
C SER A 135 -11.19 -14.80 2.34
N GLU A 136 -10.70 -13.57 2.13
CA GLU A 136 -10.41 -13.03 0.80
C GLU A 136 -9.26 -13.79 0.12
N ILE A 137 -8.17 -14.05 0.85
CA ILE A 137 -7.03 -14.84 0.34
C ILE A 137 -7.48 -16.28 0.00
N ARG A 138 -8.25 -16.92 0.89
CA ARG A 138 -8.73 -18.29 0.66
C ARG A 138 -9.57 -18.39 -0.59
N TYR A 139 -10.52 -17.49 -0.78
CA TYR A 139 -11.38 -17.53 -1.95
C TYR A 139 -10.61 -17.25 -3.24
N GLN A 140 -9.69 -16.27 -3.23
CA GLN A 140 -9.01 -15.87 -4.47
C GLN A 140 -7.90 -16.83 -4.90
N TYR A 141 -7.22 -17.45 -3.95
CA TYR A 141 -6.05 -18.27 -4.22
C TYR A 141 -6.22 -19.75 -3.89
N ASP A 142 -7.39 -20.14 -3.36
CA ASP A 142 -7.63 -21.48 -2.80
C ASP A 142 -6.56 -21.88 -1.76
N ARG A 143 -6.12 -20.90 -0.96
CA ARG A 143 -5.09 -21.08 0.08
C ARG A 143 -5.63 -20.75 1.46
N SER A 144 -5.51 -21.70 2.38
CA SER A 144 -5.69 -21.42 3.81
C SER A 144 -4.42 -20.83 4.39
N VAL A 145 -4.51 -19.64 4.95
CA VAL A 145 -3.38 -18.91 5.56
C VAL A 145 -3.77 -18.38 6.92
N HIS A 146 -2.78 -18.20 7.80
CA HIS A 146 -2.98 -17.47 9.05
C HIS A 146 -2.49 -16.03 8.90
N VAL A 147 -3.41 -15.05 8.97
CA VAL A 147 -3.04 -13.63 8.94
C VAL A 147 -2.64 -13.20 10.35
N LYS A 148 -1.37 -12.80 10.53
CA LYS A 148 -0.79 -12.36 11.80
C LYS A 148 -1.08 -10.89 12.10
N SER A 149 -1.01 -10.06 11.06
CA SER A 149 -1.41 -8.65 11.13
C SER A 149 -1.77 -8.10 9.75
N ALA A 150 -2.44 -6.95 9.74
CA ALA A 150 -2.79 -6.21 8.55
C ALA A 150 -2.35 -4.76 8.68
N VAL A 151 -1.65 -4.23 7.68
CA VAL A 151 -1.36 -2.79 7.58
C VAL A 151 -2.42 -2.16 6.70
N ILE A 152 -3.21 -1.24 7.25
CA ILE A 152 -4.21 -0.48 6.50
C ILE A 152 -3.65 0.91 6.28
N VAL A 153 -3.66 1.38 5.03
CA VAL A 153 -3.26 2.74 4.66
C VAL A 153 -4.33 3.31 3.73
N THR A 154 -4.89 4.45 4.13
CA THR A 154 -5.93 5.14 3.36
C THR A 154 -5.42 6.51 2.95
N TRP A 155 -5.48 6.81 1.67
CA TRP A 155 -5.31 8.14 1.11
C TRP A 155 -6.70 8.68 0.82
N GLU A 156 -7.16 9.61 1.63
CA GLU A 156 -8.50 10.20 1.57
C GLU A 156 -8.45 11.59 0.96
N LYS A 157 -9.33 11.84 -0.01
CA LYS A 157 -9.58 13.16 -0.62
C LYS A 157 -8.31 13.86 -1.09
N MET A 158 -7.41 13.10 -1.71
CA MET A 158 -6.09 13.59 -2.12
C MET A 158 -6.20 14.70 -3.17
N GLN A 159 -5.43 15.76 -2.93
CA GLN A 159 -5.35 16.97 -3.74
C GLN A 159 -4.08 16.98 -4.60
N PRO A 160 -4.15 17.42 -5.88
CA PRO A 160 -2.97 17.56 -6.72
C PRO A 160 -2.07 18.71 -6.25
N LEU A 161 -0.76 18.56 -6.45
CA LEU A 161 0.17 19.68 -6.29
C LEU A 161 -0.10 20.79 -7.31
N GLU A 162 -0.47 20.45 -8.53
CA GLU A 162 -0.80 21.41 -9.57
C GLU A 162 -2.13 22.12 -9.27
N GLY A 163 -2.29 23.34 -9.79
CA GLY A 163 -3.48 24.17 -9.54
C GLY A 163 -3.42 25.01 -8.26
N THR A 164 -4.18 26.10 -8.23
CA THR A 164 -4.12 27.10 -7.13
C THR A 164 -5.21 26.91 -6.08
N ALA A 165 -6.32 26.25 -6.43
CA ALA A 165 -7.45 25.99 -5.54
C ALA A 165 -7.57 24.49 -5.23
N ALA A 166 -8.09 24.17 -4.05
CA ALA A 166 -8.47 22.80 -3.72
C ALA A 166 -9.61 22.34 -4.63
N LEU A 167 -9.54 21.10 -5.09
CA LEU A 167 -10.59 20.48 -5.87
C LEU A 167 -11.82 20.22 -5.00
N PRO A 168 -13.05 20.34 -5.56
CA PRO A 168 -14.26 19.80 -4.95
C PRO A 168 -14.09 18.33 -4.58
N GLU A 169 -14.81 17.87 -3.55
CA GLU A 169 -14.65 16.53 -2.97
C GLU A 169 -14.84 15.41 -4.01
N GLU A 170 -15.82 15.55 -4.88
CA GLU A 170 -16.13 14.62 -5.98
C GLU A 170 -14.97 14.46 -6.98
N ASN A 171 -14.09 15.45 -7.05
CA ASN A 171 -12.93 15.47 -7.94
C ASN A 171 -11.63 15.09 -7.23
N THR A 172 -11.68 14.64 -5.98
CA THR A 172 -10.51 14.17 -5.24
C THR A 172 -10.27 12.67 -5.41
N ASN A 173 -9.11 12.16 -4.98
CA ASN A 173 -8.83 10.73 -4.99
C ASN A 173 -8.93 10.13 -3.58
N THR A 174 -9.70 9.06 -3.44
CA THR A 174 -9.80 8.26 -2.21
C THR A 174 -9.56 6.79 -2.52
N PHE A 175 -8.48 6.24 -1.98
CA PHE A 175 -8.07 4.85 -2.19
C PHE A 175 -7.34 4.29 -0.96
N GLN A 176 -7.26 2.97 -0.87
CA GLN A 176 -6.73 2.27 0.29
C GLN A 176 -5.92 1.05 -0.11
N ALA A 177 -4.83 0.82 0.62
CA ALA A 177 -4.07 -0.41 0.60
C ALA A 177 -4.29 -1.17 1.92
N ALA A 178 -4.60 -2.45 1.82
CA ALA A 178 -4.58 -3.37 2.95
C ALA A 178 -3.53 -4.46 2.69
N LEU A 179 -2.45 -4.46 3.47
CA LEU A 179 -1.36 -5.43 3.37
C LEU A 179 -1.51 -6.48 4.48
N PHE A 180 -1.86 -7.70 4.12
CA PHE A 180 -2.00 -8.82 5.05
C PHE A 180 -0.69 -9.58 5.18
N ILE A 181 -0.14 -9.55 6.38
CA ILE A 181 1.08 -10.27 6.76
C ILE A 181 0.66 -11.63 7.29
N THR A 182 1.08 -12.69 6.61
CA THR A 182 0.68 -14.07 6.91
C THR A 182 1.86 -14.92 7.37
N ASP A 183 1.60 -16.17 7.70
CA ASP A 183 2.60 -17.21 7.89
C ASP A 183 3.38 -17.56 6.60
N ASN A 184 2.80 -17.34 5.43
CA ASN A 184 3.36 -17.77 4.14
C ASN A 184 3.64 -16.66 3.12
N GLY A 185 3.63 -15.39 3.54
CA GLY A 185 3.94 -14.26 2.66
C GLY A 185 3.14 -13.02 3.00
N THR A 186 3.08 -12.09 2.05
CA THR A 186 2.27 -10.87 2.17
C THR A 186 1.32 -10.75 0.98
N TYR A 187 0.07 -10.41 1.27
CA TYR A 187 -0.99 -10.20 0.28
C TYR A 187 -1.44 -8.75 0.34
N ALA A 188 -1.71 -8.13 -0.80
CA ALA A 188 -2.08 -6.73 -0.89
C ALA A 188 -3.43 -6.55 -1.57
N ASN A 189 -4.37 -5.93 -0.88
CA ASN A 189 -5.63 -5.46 -1.43
C ASN A 189 -5.51 -3.97 -1.78
N PHE A 190 -5.88 -3.61 -3.00
CA PHE A 190 -6.06 -2.21 -3.40
C PHE A 190 -7.53 -1.92 -3.63
N ILE A 191 -8.05 -0.93 -2.91
CA ILE A 191 -9.47 -0.56 -2.92
C ILE A 191 -9.57 0.90 -3.35
N TYR A 192 -10.36 1.17 -4.38
CA TYR A 192 -10.58 2.51 -4.91
C TYR A 192 -12.02 2.92 -4.62
N SER A 193 -12.19 4.05 -3.93
CA SER A 193 -13.51 4.63 -3.62
C SER A 193 -13.86 5.75 -4.61
N ASN A 194 -12.93 6.69 -4.80
CA ASN A 194 -13.07 7.76 -5.79
C ASN A 194 -11.73 8.02 -6.47
N ILE A 195 -11.75 8.26 -7.79
CA ILE A 195 -10.58 8.71 -8.55
C ILE A 195 -11.04 9.82 -9.48
N GLY A 196 -11.01 11.06 -8.98
CA GLY A 196 -11.42 12.25 -9.71
C GLY A 196 -10.34 12.85 -10.61
N TRP A 197 -9.07 12.50 -10.41
CA TRP A 197 -7.97 13.03 -11.22
C TRP A 197 -6.81 12.05 -11.38
N THR A 198 -6.18 12.05 -12.56
CA THR A 198 -5.09 11.12 -12.91
C THR A 198 -3.90 11.80 -13.62
N GLN A 199 -3.91 13.12 -13.75
CA GLN A 199 -2.83 13.83 -14.42
C GLN A 199 -1.51 13.59 -13.67
N GLY A 200 -0.49 13.08 -14.39
CA GLY A 200 0.80 12.73 -13.80
C GLY A 200 0.82 11.47 -12.94
N ALA A 201 -0.27 10.71 -12.88
CA ALA A 201 -0.33 9.46 -12.11
C ALA A 201 0.41 8.31 -12.81
N GLU A 202 1.05 7.45 -12.02
CA GLU A 202 1.69 6.18 -12.44
C GLU A 202 1.14 4.96 -11.67
#